data_AF-A0AAV5H2X1-F1
#
_entry.id   AF-A0AAV5H2X1-F1
#
_cell.length_a   1.000
_cell.length_b   1.000
_cell.length_c   1.000
_cell.angle_alpha   90.00
_cell.angle_beta   90.00
_cell.angle_gamma   90.00
#
_symmetry.space_group_name_H-M   'P 1'
#
loop_
_entity.id
_entity.type
_entity.pdbx_description
1 polymer ?
#
loop_
_entity_poly.entity_id
_entity_poly.type
_entity_poly.pdbx_seq_one_letter_code
_entity_poly.pdbx_strand_id
1 'polypeptide(L)'
;MSIVSGYKKFKKYILTSSGFQLVSHWTKANTLEFDDGKTAQAKLGAIDGISSSRESNSDKIAASTALVSELNSDLASLNDAGAIQGMDAREDGIYITYIPVVGADAVTKKLGNSPIVIPVLKMSGQGNNGGSIQISIDGQNTLSIGTLAYQDNPVRILKNNTVIASYTSSANNIKLNIAGATSIGIEASGWADPGYTGVTFYNIVIA
;
A
#
# COMPACT_ATOMS: atom_id res chain seq x y z
N MET A 1 45.78 -47.50 17.53
CA MET A 1 46.65 -46.88 16.50
C MET A 1 45.76 -46.27 15.44
N SER A 2 45.77 -44.94 15.31
CA SER A 2 44.99 -44.20 14.31
C SER A 2 45.87 -43.95 13.10
N ILE A 3 45.58 -44.59 11.97
CA ILE A 3 46.08 -44.13 10.67
C ILE A 3 45.18 -42.94 10.29
N VAL A 4 45.63 -41.74 10.65
CA VAL A 4 45.24 -40.55 9.89
C VAL A 4 45.99 -40.66 8.57
N SER A 5 45.35 -41.29 7.59
CA SER A 5 45.85 -41.38 6.23
C SER A 5 45.98 -39.97 5.68
N GLY A 6 47.21 -39.44 5.64
CA GLY A 6 47.51 -38.18 4.99
C GLY A 6 47.15 -38.30 3.51
N TYR A 7 46.09 -37.60 3.10
CA TYR A 7 45.60 -37.64 1.73
C TYR A 7 46.67 -37.09 0.78
N LYS A 8 47.37 -37.98 0.06
CA LYS A 8 48.30 -37.61 -1.00
C LYS A 8 47.52 -37.50 -2.31
N LYS A 9 47.51 -36.32 -2.92
CA LYS A 9 46.92 -36.10 -4.25
C LYS A 9 47.84 -36.71 -5.32
N PHE A 10 47.38 -37.78 -5.98
CA PHE A 10 48.07 -38.37 -7.13
C PHE A 10 47.34 -37.97 -8.42
N LYS A 11 48.09 -37.58 -9.45
CA LYS A 11 47.55 -37.41 -10.80
C LYS A 11 47.73 -38.73 -11.55
N LYS A 12 46.69 -39.21 -12.22
CA LYS A 12 46.73 -40.46 -13.00
C LYS A 12 47.18 -40.14 -14.42
N TYR A 13 48.26 -40.78 -14.86
CA TYR A 13 48.83 -40.63 -16.20
C TYR A 13 48.76 -41.97 -16.94
N ILE A 14 48.69 -41.92 -18.28
CA ILE A 14 49.00 -43.07 -19.15
C ILE A 14 50.33 -42.80 -19.82
N LEU A 15 51.15 -43.83 -19.96
CA LEU A 15 52.35 -43.76 -20.80
C LEU A 15 51.94 -43.94 -22.27
N THR A 16 52.26 -42.97 -23.12
CA THR A 16 52.12 -43.06 -24.58
C THR A 16 53.50 -43.02 -25.25
N SER A 17 53.54 -43.19 -26.58
CA SER A 17 54.76 -42.99 -27.37
C SER A 17 55.34 -41.58 -27.27
N SER A 18 54.54 -40.61 -26.83
CA SER A 18 54.93 -39.21 -26.62
C SER A 18 55.20 -38.87 -25.15
N GLY A 19 55.25 -39.87 -24.27
CA GLY A 19 55.47 -39.71 -22.83
C GLY A 19 54.20 -39.82 -21.98
N PHE A 20 54.26 -39.35 -20.73
CA PHE A 20 53.13 -39.42 -19.81
C PHE A 20 52.07 -38.36 -20.15
N GLN A 21 50.85 -38.81 -20.44
CA GLN A 21 49.70 -37.95 -20.67
C GLN A 21 48.69 -38.05 -19.52
N LEU A 22 48.15 -36.91 -19.08
CA LEU A 22 47.18 -36.85 -17.99
C LEU A 22 45.86 -37.50 -18.43
N VAL A 23 45.28 -38.36 -17.59
CA VAL A 23 43.98 -38.96 -17.86
C VAL A 23 42.86 -38.05 -17.38
N SER A 24 42.05 -37.54 -18.30
CA SER A 24 40.74 -36.96 -17.98
C SER A 24 39.69 -38.07 -17.88
N HIS A 25 39.03 -38.18 -16.73
CA HIS A 25 37.88 -39.07 -16.56
C HIS A 25 36.60 -38.25 -16.65
N TRP A 26 35.63 -38.74 -17.41
CA TRP A 26 34.27 -38.24 -17.41
C TRP A 26 33.38 -39.25 -16.67
N THR A 27 32.58 -38.77 -15.72
CA THR A 27 31.66 -39.61 -14.96
C THR A 27 30.23 -39.22 -15.35
N LYS A 28 29.35 -40.21 -15.57
CA LYS A 28 27.94 -39.92 -15.85
C LYS A 28 27.24 -39.53 -14.55
N ALA A 29 26.25 -38.64 -14.62
CA ALA A 29 25.50 -38.21 -13.45
C ALA A 29 24.75 -39.36 -12.75
N ASN A 30 24.42 -40.44 -13.47
CA ASN A 30 23.80 -41.64 -12.90
C ASN A 30 24.77 -42.62 -12.24
N THR A 31 26.09 -42.39 -12.32
CA THR A 31 27.11 -43.23 -11.66
C THR A 31 27.82 -42.50 -10.52
N LEU A 32 27.48 -41.24 -10.27
CA LEU A 32 27.96 -40.49 -9.12
C LEU A 32 26.89 -40.54 -8.03
N GLU A 33 27.15 -41.21 -6.92
CA GLU A 33 26.24 -41.30 -5.77
C GLU A 33 26.66 -40.34 -4.66
N PHE A 34 25.66 -39.72 -4.04
CA PHE A 34 25.81 -39.01 -2.77
C PHE A 34 25.78 -40.01 -1.61
N ASP A 35 26.14 -39.54 -0.41
CA ASP A 35 26.20 -40.33 0.83
C ASP A 35 24.88 -40.97 1.25
N ASP A 36 23.75 -40.44 0.76
CA ASP A 36 22.41 -40.99 0.95
C ASP A 36 22.01 -42.07 -0.07
N GLY A 37 22.96 -42.56 -0.88
CA GLY A 37 22.76 -43.60 -1.89
C GLY A 37 21.97 -43.14 -3.13
N LYS A 38 21.72 -41.83 -3.30
CA LYS A 38 21.06 -41.29 -4.50
C LYS A 38 22.07 -40.77 -5.49
N THR A 39 21.78 -40.95 -6.78
CA THR A 39 22.65 -40.46 -7.86
C THR A 39 22.59 -38.95 -8.04
N ALA A 40 23.61 -38.36 -8.64
CA ALA A 40 23.63 -36.94 -9.01
C ALA A 40 22.53 -36.60 -10.03
N GLN A 41 22.18 -37.52 -10.91
CA GLN A 41 21.05 -37.37 -11.81
C GLN A 41 19.73 -37.27 -11.05
N ALA A 42 19.51 -38.12 -10.02
CA ALA A 42 18.29 -38.09 -9.22
C ALA A 42 18.16 -36.82 -8.37
N LYS A 43 19.29 -36.27 -7.89
CA LYS A 43 19.29 -35.10 -7.00
C LYS A 43 19.36 -33.75 -7.71
N LEU A 44 20.13 -33.65 -8.79
CA LEU A 44 20.42 -32.38 -9.48
C LEU A 44 20.07 -32.43 -10.97
N GLY A 45 19.91 -33.61 -11.55
CA GLY A 45 19.70 -33.78 -13.00
C GLY A 45 18.33 -33.34 -13.51
N ALA A 46 17.39 -33.00 -12.63
CA ALA A 46 16.12 -32.38 -13.00
C ALA A 46 16.22 -30.85 -13.09
N ILE A 47 17.32 -30.24 -12.63
CA ILE A 47 17.55 -28.79 -12.68
C ILE A 47 18.35 -28.46 -13.94
N ASP A 48 17.72 -27.77 -14.89
CA ASP A 48 18.30 -27.38 -16.18
C ASP A 48 19.24 -26.16 -16.03
N GLY A 49 19.11 -25.37 -14.96
CA GLY A 49 19.99 -24.23 -14.69
C GLY A 49 19.52 -23.31 -13.57
N ILE A 50 20.24 -22.20 -13.41
CA ILE A 50 19.91 -21.09 -12.52
C ILE A 50 19.63 -19.86 -13.38
N SER A 51 18.57 -19.12 -13.08
CA SER A 51 18.18 -17.91 -13.83
C SER A 51 17.92 -16.72 -12.92
N SER A 52 18.18 -15.52 -13.45
CA SER A 52 17.76 -14.24 -12.88
C SER A 52 16.59 -13.61 -13.64
N SER A 53 16.01 -14.33 -14.59
CA SER A 53 14.83 -13.86 -15.32
C SER A 53 13.58 -13.87 -14.43
N ARG A 54 12.84 -12.76 -14.42
CA ARG A 54 11.53 -12.64 -13.76
C ARG A 54 10.41 -13.39 -14.50
N GLU A 55 10.64 -13.73 -15.76
CA GLU A 55 9.66 -14.36 -16.64
C GLU A 55 9.83 -15.89 -16.72
N SER A 56 10.84 -16.45 -16.04
CA SER A 56 11.06 -17.91 -16.04
C SER A 56 9.92 -18.61 -15.31
N ASN A 57 9.19 -19.47 -16.01
CA ASN A 57 8.08 -20.27 -15.47
C ASN A 57 8.33 -21.78 -15.50
N SER A 58 9.57 -22.21 -15.78
CA SER A 58 9.96 -23.63 -15.78
C SER A 58 10.19 -24.13 -14.35
N ASP A 59 9.61 -25.27 -14.03
CA ASP A 59 9.84 -26.04 -12.78
C ASP A 59 11.27 -26.63 -12.67
N LYS A 60 12.03 -26.62 -13.77
CA LYS A 60 13.42 -27.10 -13.84
C LYS A 60 14.47 -26.01 -13.69
N ILE A 61 14.07 -24.75 -13.55
CA ILE A 61 14.99 -23.62 -13.38
C ILE A 61 14.95 -23.14 -11.94
N ALA A 62 16.11 -23.11 -11.29
CA ALA A 62 16.24 -22.51 -9.97
C ALA A 62 16.37 -20.97 -10.08
N ALA A 63 15.76 -20.25 -9.13
CA ALA A 63 15.96 -18.81 -9.02
C ALA A 63 17.36 -18.48 -8.48
N SER A 64 18.02 -17.50 -9.07
CA SER A 64 19.26 -16.95 -8.53
C SER A 64 19.01 -16.20 -7.21
N THR A 65 20.00 -16.16 -6.33
CA THR A 65 19.92 -15.40 -5.07
C THR A 65 19.76 -13.90 -5.31
N ALA A 66 20.34 -13.36 -6.39
CA ALA A 66 20.16 -11.98 -6.81
C ALA A 66 18.68 -11.67 -7.09
N LEU A 67 18.02 -12.49 -7.91
CA LEU A 67 16.59 -12.36 -8.21
C LEU A 67 15.73 -12.46 -6.93
N VAL A 68 16.03 -13.42 -6.05
CA VAL A 68 15.29 -13.58 -4.79
C VAL A 68 15.44 -12.34 -3.90
N SER A 69 16.64 -11.76 -3.81
CA SER A 69 16.89 -10.53 -3.04
C SER A 69 16.12 -9.33 -3.60
N GLU A 70 16.06 -9.19 -4.92
CA GLU A 70 15.29 -8.14 -5.58
C GLU A 70 13.78 -8.31 -5.29
N LEU A 71 13.23 -9.51 -5.50
CA LEU A 71 11.81 -9.78 -5.24
C LEU A 71 11.44 -9.54 -3.78
N ASN A 72 12.33 -9.90 -2.85
CA ASN A 72 12.13 -9.63 -1.42
C ASN A 72 12.13 -8.12 -1.12
N SER A 73 12.98 -7.34 -1.79
CA SER A 73 13.01 -5.88 -1.66
C SER A 73 11.75 -5.22 -2.24
N ASP A 74 11.31 -5.68 -3.42
CA ASP A 74 10.08 -5.21 -4.07
C ASP A 74 8.87 -5.49 -3.16
N LEU A 75 8.77 -6.72 -2.63
CA LEU A 75 7.68 -7.11 -1.73
C LEU A 75 7.71 -6.32 -0.41
N ALA A 76 8.89 -6.14 0.19
CA ALA A 76 9.03 -5.34 1.40
C ALA A 76 8.60 -3.88 1.16
N SER A 77 8.90 -3.32 -0.01
CA SER A 77 8.50 -1.94 -0.35
C SER A 77 6.98 -1.82 -0.53
N LEU A 78 6.34 -2.80 -1.16
CA LEU A 78 4.88 -2.82 -1.35
C LEU A 78 4.12 -3.07 -0.04
N ASN A 79 4.72 -3.81 0.89
CA ASN A 79 4.06 -4.24 2.13
C ASN A 79 4.50 -3.46 3.37
N ASP A 80 5.10 -2.28 3.20
CA ASP A 80 5.64 -1.43 4.27
C ASP A 80 6.51 -2.21 5.27
N ALA A 81 7.54 -2.88 4.75
CA ALA A 81 8.44 -3.76 5.48
C ALA A 81 7.73 -4.87 6.29
N GLY A 82 6.55 -5.30 5.84
CA GLY A 82 5.74 -6.31 6.53
C GLY A 82 4.74 -5.71 7.52
N ALA A 83 4.62 -4.40 7.67
CA ALA A 83 3.62 -3.80 8.53
C ALA A 83 2.20 -4.08 8.03
N ILE A 84 1.99 -4.06 6.71
CA ILE A 84 0.70 -4.46 6.12
C ILE A 84 0.59 -5.99 6.15
N GLN A 85 -0.52 -6.50 6.68
CA GLN A 85 -0.80 -7.92 6.88
C GLN A 85 -1.85 -8.44 5.89
N GLY A 86 -2.65 -7.54 5.32
CA GLY A 86 -3.65 -7.88 4.31
C GLY A 86 -4.41 -6.67 3.79
N MET A 87 -5.06 -6.87 2.65
CA MET A 87 -5.99 -5.92 2.04
C MET A 87 -7.25 -6.68 1.63
N ASP A 88 -8.41 -6.11 1.94
CA ASP A 88 -9.72 -6.73 1.68
C ASP A 88 -10.68 -5.70 1.10
N ALA A 89 -11.31 -6.04 -0.02
CA ALA A 89 -12.33 -5.20 -0.65
C ALA A 89 -13.71 -5.71 -0.23
N ARG A 90 -14.48 -4.83 0.39
CA ARG A 90 -15.83 -5.10 0.89
C ARG A 90 -16.85 -4.27 0.12
N GLU A 91 -18.14 -4.56 0.32
CA GLU A 91 -19.23 -3.80 -0.30
C GLU A 91 -19.12 -2.29 -0.03
N ASP A 92 -18.66 -1.92 1.17
CA ASP A 92 -18.55 -0.53 1.58
C ASP A 92 -17.19 0.10 1.29
N GLY A 93 -16.17 -0.64 0.83
CA GLY A 93 -14.88 -0.06 0.43
C GLY A 93 -13.68 -0.96 0.68
N ILE A 94 -12.48 -0.38 0.59
CA ILE A 94 -11.21 -1.12 0.73
C ILE A 94 -10.68 -0.97 2.16
N TYR A 95 -10.27 -2.09 2.74
CA TYR A 95 -9.69 -2.17 4.07
C TYR A 95 -8.25 -2.68 4.00
N ILE A 96 -7.39 -2.11 4.84
CA ILE A 96 -6.07 -2.66 5.15
C ILE A 96 -6.05 -3.20 6.57
N THR A 97 -5.37 -4.31 6.78
CA THR A 97 -5.00 -4.79 8.12
C THR A 97 -3.50 -4.60 8.27
N TYR A 98 -3.05 -3.93 9.32
CA TYR A 98 -1.65 -3.61 9.51
C TYR A 98 -1.26 -3.54 11.00
N ILE A 99 0.03 -3.68 11.28
CA ILE A 99 0.62 -3.53 12.61
C ILE A 99 1.15 -2.08 12.72
N PRO A 100 0.57 -1.21 13.57
CA PRO A 100 0.95 0.21 13.61
C PRO A 100 2.36 0.47 14.12
N VAL A 101 2.84 -0.40 15.00
CA VAL A 101 4.16 -0.35 15.63
C VAL A 101 4.57 -1.78 15.97
N VAL A 102 5.86 -2.07 15.86
CA VAL A 102 6.42 -3.39 16.15
C VAL A 102 5.99 -3.87 17.54
N GLY A 103 5.40 -5.07 17.60
CA GLY A 103 4.92 -5.69 18.84
C GLY A 103 3.49 -5.34 19.23
N ALA A 104 2.79 -4.50 18.47
CA ALA A 104 1.35 -4.28 18.65
C ALA A 104 0.51 -5.32 17.90
N ASP A 105 -0.75 -5.44 18.30
CA ASP A 105 -1.75 -6.22 17.57
C ASP A 105 -2.09 -5.56 16.23
N ALA A 106 -2.48 -6.40 15.26
CA ALA A 106 -2.93 -5.91 13.97
C ALA A 106 -4.28 -5.18 14.09
N VAL A 107 -4.41 -4.08 13.35
CA VAL A 107 -5.63 -3.27 13.28
C VAL A 107 -6.13 -3.17 11.86
N THR A 108 -7.45 -3.07 11.68
CA THR A 108 -8.08 -2.91 10.37
C THR A 108 -8.58 -1.48 10.19
N LYS A 109 -8.28 -0.86 9.04
CA LYS A 109 -8.72 0.50 8.68
C LYS A 109 -9.27 0.55 7.26
N LYS A 110 -10.41 1.23 7.09
CA LYS A 110 -10.96 1.57 5.78
C LYS A 110 -10.12 2.67 5.13
N LEU A 111 -9.66 2.45 3.91
CA LEU A 111 -9.01 3.48 3.10
C LEU A 111 -10.04 4.49 2.59
N GLY A 112 -9.60 5.73 2.34
CA GLY A 112 -10.48 6.78 1.83
C GLY A 112 -11.39 7.45 2.86
N ASN A 113 -11.62 6.85 4.04
CA ASN A 113 -12.40 7.45 5.13
C ASN A 113 -11.57 8.44 5.99
N SER A 114 -10.65 9.19 5.37
CA SER A 114 -9.88 10.22 6.08
C SER A 114 -10.73 11.48 6.25
N PRO A 115 -10.51 12.27 7.33
CA PRO A 115 -11.21 13.53 7.49
C PRO A 115 -10.90 14.51 6.35
N ILE A 116 -11.92 15.20 5.85
CA ILE A 116 -11.76 16.35 4.96
C ILE A 116 -11.61 17.58 5.84
N VAL A 117 -10.47 18.29 5.71
CA VAL A 117 -10.18 19.49 6.49
C VAL A 117 -10.07 20.68 5.57
N ILE A 118 -10.91 21.70 5.80
CA ILE A 118 -10.88 22.98 5.09
C ILE A 118 -10.59 24.07 6.12
N PRO A 119 -9.34 24.58 6.20
CA PRO A 119 -8.96 25.56 7.21
C PRO A 119 -9.76 26.86 7.10
N VAL A 120 -10.01 27.32 5.88
CA VAL A 120 -10.85 28.48 5.59
C VAL A 120 -11.64 28.22 4.31
N LEU A 121 -12.96 28.37 4.37
CA LEU A 121 -13.82 28.44 3.19
C LEU A 121 -14.46 29.83 3.15
N LYS A 122 -14.17 30.58 2.08
CA LYS A 122 -14.78 31.88 1.81
C LYS A 122 -15.81 31.71 0.71
N MET A 123 -17.03 32.16 0.94
CA MET A 123 -18.11 32.12 -0.05
C MET A 123 -18.55 33.54 -0.37
N SER A 124 -18.62 33.86 -1.66
CA SER A 124 -19.13 35.12 -2.21
C SER A 124 -20.14 34.80 -3.31
N GLY A 125 -21.32 35.43 -3.27
CA GLY A 125 -22.31 35.36 -4.34
C GLY A 125 -22.38 36.70 -5.07
N GLN A 126 -22.56 36.69 -6.40
CA GLN A 126 -22.79 37.92 -7.17
C GLN A 126 -24.30 38.16 -7.31
N GLY A 127 -24.82 39.26 -6.78
CA GLY A 127 -26.24 39.62 -6.85
C GLY A 127 -27.15 38.75 -5.98
N ASN A 128 -28.39 38.48 -6.40
CA ASN A 128 -29.34 37.61 -5.68
C ASN A 128 -28.99 36.12 -5.76
N ASN A 129 -27.94 35.75 -6.50
CA ASN A 129 -27.50 34.37 -6.63
C ASN A 129 -26.53 34.06 -5.49
N GLY A 130 -27.05 33.40 -4.46
CA GLY A 130 -26.23 32.86 -3.37
C GLY A 130 -25.12 31.94 -3.86
N GLY A 131 -24.10 31.74 -3.02
CA GLY A 131 -23.09 30.71 -3.23
C GLY A 131 -23.56 29.39 -2.64
N SER A 132 -23.42 28.31 -3.40
CA SER A 132 -23.57 26.95 -2.87
C SER A 132 -22.31 26.14 -3.13
N ILE A 133 -21.95 25.29 -2.18
CA ILE A 133 -20.93 24.26 -2.34
C ILE A 133 -21.54 22.93 -1.93
N GLN A 134 -21.22 21.88 -2.69
CA GLN A 134 -21.51 20.52 -2.32
C GLN A 134 -20.23 19.71 -2.32
N ILE A 135 -20.07 18.90 -1.28
CA ILE A 135 -18.93 18.01 -1.10
C ILE A 135 -19.50 16.59 -1.02
N SER A 136 -19.09 15.75 -1.97
CA SER A 136 -19.35 14.32 -1.90
C SER A 136 -18.51 13.70 -0.79
N ILE A 137 -19.13 12.83 0.00
CA ILE A 137 -18.51 12.17 1.14
C ILE A 137 -18.89 10.69 1.15
N ASP A 138 -18.08 9.88 1.81
CA ASP A 138 -18.25 8.43 1.90
C ASP A 138 -17.79 7.93 3.27
N GLY A 139 -18.76 7.72 4.16
CA GLY A 139 -18.54 7.12 5.48
C GLY A 139 -18.26 8.09 6.62
N GLN A 140 -18.08 9.39 6.35
CA GLN A 140 -17.94 10.41 7.40
C GLN A 140 -19.27 10.62 8.14
N ASN A 141 -19.18 10.79 9.45
CA ASN A 141 -20.33 10.79 10.35
C ASN A 141 -20.56 12.12 11.05
N THR A 142 -19.57 13.01 11.01
CA THR A 142 -19.56 14.29 11.71
C THR A 142 -19.10 15.41 10.77
N LEU A 143 -19.82 16.53 10.83
CA LEU A 143 -19.36 17.82 10.31
C LEU A 143 -19.12 18.72 11.51
N SER A 144 -17.95 19.34 11.57
CA SER A 144 -17.65 20.39 12.54
C SER A 144 -17.14 21.64 11.85
N ILE A 145 -17.50 22.80 12.40
CA ILE A 145 -17.05 24.11 11.93
C ILE A 145 -16.65 24.90 13.17
N GLY A 146 -15.38 25.33 13.22
CA GLY A 146 -14.87 26.12 14.34
C GLY A 146 -15.59 27.45 14.46
N THR A 147 -15.61 28.22 13.38
CA THR A 147 -16.30 29.52 13.32
C THR A 147 -16.97 29.70 11.97
N LEU A 148 -18.24 30.10 12.02
CA LEU A 148 -18.97 30.71 10.92
C LEU A 148 -19.03 32.22 11.21
N ALA A 149 -18.38 33.01 10.36
CA ALA A 149 -18.29 34.46 10.49
C ALA A 149 -19.03 35.16 9.34
N TYR A 150 -19.91 36.11 9.74
CA TYR A 150 -20.67 37.05 8.91
C TYR A 150 -21.71 36.43 7.96
N GLN A 151 -22.94 36.96 7.98
CA GLN A 151 -23.90 36.98 6.85
C GLN A 151 -25.03 38.00 7.10
N ASP A 152 -25.53 38.64 6.04
CA ASP A 152 -26.80 39.39 6.03
C ASP A 152 -28.04 38.48 5.84
N ASN A 153 -27.81 37.20 5.57
CA ASN A 153 -28.82 36.21 5.20
C ASN A 153 -28.53 34.83 5.83
N PRO A 154 -29.48 33.88 5.81
CA PRO A 154 -29.29 32.59 6.46
C PRO A 154 -28.27 31.70 5.73
N VAL A 155 -27.32 31.14 6.47
CA VAL A 155 -26.46 30.03 6.05
C VAL A 155 -27.22 28.73 6.29
N ARG A 156 -27.37 27.87 5.29
CA ARG A 156 -28.01 26.57 5.44
C ARG A 156 -26.97 25.49 5.25
N ILE A 157 -26.94 24.51 6.15
CA ILE A 157 -26.12 23.31 6.02
C ILE A 157 -27.05 22.17 5.66
N LEU A 158 -26.69 21.42 4.63
CA LEU A 158 -27.49 20.38 4.03
C LEU A 158 -26.78 19.03 4.14
N LYS A 159 -27.59 17.99 4.37
CA LYS A 159 -27.24 16.58 4.24
C LYS A 159 -28.09 16.01 3.13
N ASN A 160 -27.47 15.50 2.06
CA ASN A 160 -28.17 14.94 0.90
C ASN A 160 -29.31 15.86 0.40
N ASN A 161 -28.99 17.16 0.20
CA ASN A 161 -29.93 18.22 -0.20
C ASN A 161 -31.06 18.55 0.78
N THR A 162 -31.06 17.96 1.98
CA THR A 162 -32.01 18.28 3.05
C THR A 162 -31.34 19.17 4.08
N VAL A 163 -31.96 20.29 4.44
CA VAL A 163 -31.41 21.20 5.45
C VAL A 163 -31.42 20.56 6.83
N ILE A 164 -30.26 20.55 7.48
CA ILE A 164 -30.07 20.03 8.84
C ILE A 164 -29.72 21.11 9.85
N ALA A 165 -29.25 22.28 9.40
CA ALA A 165 -29.01 23.44 10.24
C ALA A 165 -29.17 24.74 9.44
N SER A 166 -29.58 25.80 10.11
CA SER A 166 -29.68 27.15 9.56
C SER A 166 -29.15 28.17 10.56
N TYR A 167 -28.30 29.09 10.11
CA TYR A 167 -27.67 30.12 10.94
C TYR A 167 -27.93 31.49 10.34
N THR A 168 -28.57 32.37 11.10
CA THR A 168 -28.87 33.76 10.72
C THR A 168 -27.89 34.77 11.30
N SER A 169 -26.87 34.29 12.02
CA SER A 169 -25.82 35.09 12.62
C SER A 169 -24.54 34.24 12.75
N SER A 170 -23.43 34.90 13.09
CA SER A 170 -22.16 34.21 13.33
C SER A 170 -22.32 33.15 14.43
N ALA A 171 -21.69 32.00 14.25
CA ALA A 171 -21.79 30.88 15.17
C ALA A 171 -20.43 30.19 15.33
N ASN A 172 -20.19 29.60 16.49
CA ASN A 172 -18.94 28.93 16.83
C ASN A 172 -19.20 27.50 17.28
N ASN A 173 -18.19 26.65 17.15
CA ASN A 173 -18.20 25.26 17.62
C ASN A 173 -19.40 24.46 17.11
N ILE A 174 -19.77 24.66 15.84
CA ILE A 174 -20.84 23.93 15.20
C ILE A 174 -20.41 22.47 15.08
N LYS A 175 -21.28 21.55 15.50
CA LYS A 175 -21.10 20.11 15.33
C LYS A 175 -22.43 19.50 14.90
N LEU A 176 -22.42 18.79 13.79
CA LEU A 176 -23.60 18.20 13.17
C LEU A 176 -23.35 16.72 12.89
N ASN A 177 -24.35 15.90 13.18
CA ASN A 177 -24.35 14.49 12.80
C ASN A 177 -24.74 14.37 11.32
N ILE A 178 -23.87 13.75 10.54
CA ILE A 178 -24.04 13.52 9.12
C ILE A 178 -23.95 12.02 8.76
N ALA A 179 -24.04 11.11 9.73
CA ALA A 179 -23.96 9.67 9.49
C ALA A 179 -24.92 9.20 8.38
N GLY A 180 -24.42 8.42 7.43
CA GLY A 180 -25.16 7.97 6.25
C GLY A 180 -25.40 9.05 5.19
N ALA A 181 -24.74 10.20 5.27
CA ALA A 181 -24.71 11.17 4.19
C ALA A 181 -23.82 10.69 3.04
N THR A 182 -24.22 11.01 1.81
CA THR A 182 -23.40 10.86 0.60
C THR A 182 -22.95 12.23 0.07
N SER A 183 -23.58 13.31 0.53
CA SER A 183 -23.10 14.67 0.31
C SER A 183 -23.44 15.62 1.45
N ILE A 184 -22.57 16.61 1.64
CA ILE A 184 -22.79 17.79 2.47
C ILE A 184 -22.88 19.02 1.59
N GLY A 185 -23.92 19.81 1.79
CA GLY A 185 -24.10 21.11 1.15
C GLY A 185 -23.93 22.24 2.14
N ILE A 186 -23.38 23.36 1.67
CA ILE A 186 -23.49 24.65 2.35
C ILE A 186 -24.10 25.61 1.34
N GLU A 187 -25.21 26.23 1.71
CA GLU A 187 -25.88 27.27 0.94
C GLU A 187 -25.81 28.59 1.71
N ALA A 188 -25.42 29.63 1.00
CA ALA A 188 -25.38 30.99 1.49
C ALA A 188 -26.04 31.89 0.46
N SER A 189 -27.29 32.29 0.68
CA SER A 189 -27.90 33.37 -0.09
C SER A 189 -27.34 34.69 0.40
N GLY A 190 -26.85 35.59 -0.44
CA GLY A 190 -26.22 36.82 0.03
C GLY A 190 -25.80 37.73 -1.12
N TRP A 191 -26.08 39.02 -0.99
CA TRP A 191 -25.52 40.04 -1.87
C TRP A 191 -24.08 40.29 -1.43
N ALA A 192 -23.09 39.99 -2.28
CA ALA A 192 -21.72 40.44 -2.05
C ALA A 192 -21.32 41.42 -3.15
N ASP A 193 -20.87 42.61 -2.75
CA ASP A 193 -20.22 43.55 -3.65
C ASP A 193 -18.99 42.90 -4.30
N PRO A 194 -18.65 43.25 -5.56
CA PRO A 194 -17.42 42.81 -6.18
C PRO A 194 -16.21 43.11 -5.29
N GLY A 195 -15.57 42.05 -4.76
CA GLY A 195 -14.41 42.17 -3.86
C GLY A 195 -14.68 41.88 -2.38
N TYR A 196 -15.93 41.64 -1.97
CA TYR A 196 -16.28 41.30 -0.58
C TYR A 196 -16.65 39.82 -0.41
N THR A 197 -16.22 39.21 0.70
CA THR A 197 -16.60 37.85 1.08
C THR A 197 -17.89 37.89 1.88
N GLY A 198 -18.95 37.25 1.39
CA GLY A 198 -20.26 37.24 2.04
C GLY A 198 -20.36 36.30 3.23
N VAL A 199 -19.48 35.29 3.33
CA VAL A 199 -19.43 34.30 4.41
C VAL A 199 -18.02 33.75 4.55
N THR A 200 -17.54 33.58 5.78
CA THR A 200 -16.31 32.82 6.01
C THR A 200 -16.54 31.73 7.04
N PHE A 201 -16.13 30.52 6.69
CA PHE A 201 -16.06 29.39 7.61
C PHE A 201 -14.60 29.12 7.93
N TYR A 202 -14.32 28.86 9.20
CA TYR A 202 -13.00 28.51 9.69
C TYR A 202 -13.03 27.12 10.30
N ASN A 203 -12.00 26.34 10.01
CA ASN A 203 -11.75 25.00 10.54
C ASN A 203 -12.95 24.07 10.31
N ILE A 204 -13.35 23.90 9.04
CA ILE A 204 -14.31 22.86 8.67
C ILE A 204 -13.58 21.52 8.74
N VAL A 205 -14.16 20.55 9.45
CA VAL A 205 -13.71 19.16 9.46
C VAL A 205 -14.90 18.25 9.24
N ILE A 206 -14.82 17.40 8.22
CA ILE A 206 -15.80 16.36 7.92
C ILE A 206 -15.13 15.01 8.19
N ALA A 207 -15.58 14.26 9.20
CA ALA A 207 -14.92 13.05 9.70
C ALA A 207 -15.92 11.94 10.03
#